data_AF-A0AAV3XSF2-F1
#
_entry.id   AF-A0AAV3XSF2-F1
#
_cell.length_a   1.000
_cell.length_b   1.000
_cell.length_c   1.000
_cell.angle_alpha   90.00
_cell.angle_beta   90.00
_cell.angle_gamma   90.00
#
_symmetry.space_group_name_H-M   'P 1'
#
loop_
_entity.id
_entity.type
_entity.pdbx_description
1 polymer ?
#
loop_
_entity_poly.entity_id
_entity_poly.type
_entity_poly.pdbx_seq_one_letter_code
_entity_poly.pdbx_strand_id
1 'polypeptide(L)'
;MTDIRCPVPQCDVSWPSTTVPEVLLKLLNMHERTAHLSTTSTTVSMTAGVKAKKVKRPVVSAPGTSEEWTYFAQRWSEYKQAI
;
A
#
# COMPACT_ATOMS: atom_id res chain seq x y z
N MET A 1 19.30 7.57 25.33
CA MET A 1 18.34 8.23 24.41
C MET A 1 17.14 7.31 24.33
N THR A 2 15.95 7.81 24.63
CA THR A 2 14.72 7.02 24.61
C THR A 2 14.16 7.08 23.19
N ASP A 3 13.87 5.95 22.57
CA ASP A 3 13.26 5.93 21.24
C ASP A 3 11.76 5.59 21.34
N ILE A 4 10.97 6.22 20.48
CA ILE A 4 9.54 5.98 20.32
C ILE A 4 9.41 4.88 19.27
N ARG A 5 8.90 3.71 19.66
CA ARG A 5 8.69 2.58 18.76
C ARG A 5 7.31 2.64 18.09
N CYS A 6 7.23 2.14 16.86
CA CYS A 6 5.96 1.89 16.23
C CYS A 6 5.13 0.89 17.07
N PRO A 7 3.84 1.16 17.34
CA PRO A 7 2.99 0.27 18.14
C PRO A 7 2.49 -0.97 17.37
N VAL A 8 2.73 -1.05 16.05
CA VAL A 8 2.25 -2.16 15.23
C VAL A 8 3.06 -3.42 15.50
N PRO A 9 2.41 -4.59 15.73
CA PRO A 9 3.12 -5.84 15.93
C PRO A 9 4.03 -6.16 14.75
N GLN A 10 5.23 -6.68 15.02
CA GLN A 10 6.23 -7.02 13.99
C GLN A 10 6.78 -5.82 13.20
N CYS A 11 6.67 -4.60 13.75
CA CYS A 11 7.34 -3.43 13.20
C CYS A 11 8.54 -3.03 14.05
N ASP A 12 9.73 -2.99 13.43
CA ASP A 12 10.98 -2.62 14.11
C ASP A 12 11.34 -1.13 13.96
N VAL A 13 10.47 -0.34 13.33
CA VAL A 13 10.72 1.10 13.11
C VAL A 13 10.60 1.86 14.43
N SER A 14 11.58 2.74 14.67
CA SER A 14 11.63 3.60 15.85
C SER A 14 12.16 4.98 15.49
N TRP A 15 11.82 5.96 16.32
CA TRP A 15 12.20 7.36 16.15
C TRP A 15 12.81 7.91 17.44
N PRO A 16 13.85 8.76 17.35
CA PRO A 16 14.39 9.41 18.53
C PRO A 16 13.34 10.27 19.25
N SER A 17 13.29 10.22 20.59
CA SER A 17 12.43 11.11 21.39
C SER A 17 12.78 12.60 21.26
N THR A 18 13.96 12.92 20.72
CA THR A 18 14.41 14.28 20.40
C THR A 18 13.79 14.82 19.10
N THR A 19 13.08 13.98 18.35
CA THR A 19 12.41 14.39 17.11
C THR A 19 11.30 15.39 17.44
N VAL A 20 11.27 16.51 16.71
CA VAL A 20 10.22 17.54 16.86
C VAL A 20 8.84 16.90 16.67
N PRO A 21 7.85 17.17 17.55
CA PRO A 21 6.53 16.52 17.50
C PRO A 21 5.84 16.60 16.13
N GLU A 22 5.90 17.76 15.47
CA GLU A 22 5.32 17.98 14.13
C GLU A 22 5.94 17.08 13.05
N VAL A 23 7.26 16.82 13.17
CA VAL A 23 7.99 15.95 12.24
C VAL A 23 7.65 14.49 12.55
N LEU A 24 7.62 14.13 13.83
CA LEU A 24 7.27 12.79 14.27
C LEU A 24 5.88 12.38 13.79
N LEU A 25 4.90 13.28 13.90
CA LEU A 25 3.52 13.01 13.46
C LEU A 25 3.44 12.74 11.95
N LYS A 26 4.21 13.49 11.15
CA LYS A 26 4.30 13.28 9.69
C LYS A 26 4.97 11.94 9.37
N LEU A 27 6.04 11.60 10.08
CA LEU A 27 6.75 10.33 9.91
C LEU A 27 5.85 9.14 10.26
N LEU A 28 5.08 9.23 11.35
CA LEU A 28 4.11 8.20 11.75
C LEU A 28 3.02 8.01 10.69
N ASN A 29 2.40 9.10 10.22
CA ASN A 29 1.37 9.03 9.18
C ASN A 29 1.90 8.42 7.87
N MET A 30 3.12 8.78 7.48
CA MET A 30 3.76 8.23 6.28
C MET A 30 4.08 6.74 6.46
N HIS A 31 4.61 6.38 7.62
CA HIS A 31 4.97 5.01 7.96
C HIS A 31 3.73 4.12 8.00
N GLU A 32 2.65 4.56 8.66
CA GLU A 32 1.38 3.84 8.69
C GLU A 32 0.86 3.54 7.27
N ARG A 33 0.92 4.52 6.36
CA ARG A 33 0.42 4.38 4.99
C ARG A 33 1.26 3.46 4.10
N THR A 34 2.57 3.35 4.36
CA THR A 34 3.51 2.67 3.45
C THR A 34 4.03 1.34 3.98
N ALA A 35 4.16 1.20 5.31
CA ALA A 35 4.71 0.00 5.95
C ALA A 35 3.62 -0.94 6.50
N HIS A 36 2.41 -0.43 6.71
CA HIS A 36 1.30 -1.23 7.19
C HIS A 36 0.16 -1.19 6.17
N LEU A 37 -0.36 -2.36 5.80
CA LEU A 37 -1.60 -2.40 5.04
C LEU A 37 -2.70 -1.90 5.97
N SER A 38 -2.99 -0.60 5.91
CA SER A 38 -4.11 -0.02 6.64
C SER A 38 -5.36 -0.80 6.24
N THR A 39 -5.91 -1.55 7.19
CA THR A 39 -7.18 -2.28 7.01
C THR A 39 -8.34 -1.29 6.81
N THR A 40 -8.06 0.01 6.94
CA THR A 40 -8.93 1.10 6.52
C THR A 40 -8.71 1.40 5.03
N SER A 41 -9.30 0.58 4.19
CA SER A 41 -9.47 0.88 2.76
C SER A 41 -10.14 2.26 2.60
N THR A 42 -9.60 3.13 1.74
CA THR A 42 -10.33 3.84 0.64
C THR A 42 -9.62 5.13 0.19
N THR A 43 -9.18 5.12 -1.07
CA THR A 43 -8.90 6.24 -2.01
C THR A 43 -7.86 7.31 -1.65
N VAL A 44 -6.89 7.56 -2.54
CA VAL A 44 -6.92 8.68 -3.49
C VAL A 44 -5.60 8.79 -4.27
N SER A 45 -5.80 8.87 -5.58
CA SER A 45 -5.07 9.59 -6.64
C SER A 45 -3.64 9.22 -7.04
N MET A 46 -3.56 8.98 -8.34
CA MET A 46 -2.40 8.76 -9.18
C MET A 46 -1.64 10.05 -9.49
N THR A 47 -0.38 9.88 -9.91
CA THR A 47 0.50 10.68 -10.79
C THR A 47 1.87 10.85 -10.10
N ALA A 48 3.04 10.62 -10.68
CA ALA A 48 3.54 10.42 -12.03
C ALA A 48 4.74 9.45 -11.92
N GLY A 49 5.31 8.79 -12.92
CA GLY A 49 5.19 8.79 -14.37
C GLY A 49 6.36 7.94 -14.86
N VAL A 50 6.10 7.05 -15.82
CA VAL A 50 7.00 6.45 -16.83
C VAL A 50 6.23 5.25 -17.39
N LYS A 51 6.28 5.12 -18.71
CA LYS A 51 5.36 4.38 -19.57
C LYS A 51 5.50 2.86 -19.42
N ALA A 52 5.14 2.28 -18.28
CA ALA A 52 4.72 0.89 -18.23
C ALA A 52 3.31 0.84 -18.82
N LYS A 53 3.09 -0.01 -19.83
CA LYS A 53 1.76 -0.31 -20.40
C LYS A 53 0.85 -0.60 -19.20
N LYS A 54 0.04 0.37 -18.80
CA LYS A 54 -0.61 0.40 -17.49
C LYS A 54 -1.66 -0.70 -17.49
N VAL A 55 -1.25 -1.91 -17.09
CA VAL A 55 -2.16 -3.03 -16.95
C VAL A 55 -3.12 -2.60 -15.87
N LYS A 56 -4.32 -2.18 -16.29
CA LYS A 56 -5.36 -1.68 -15.40
C LYS A 56 -5.65 -2.82 -14.44
N ARG A 57 -5.51 -2.56 -13.14
CA ARG A 57 -5.82 -3.53 -12.08
C ARG A 57 -7.20 -4.14 -12.40
N PRO A 58 -7.29 -5.45 -12.66
CA PRO A 58 -8.57 -6.09 -12.90
C PRO A 58 -9.45 -5.93 -11.65
N VAL A 59 -10.73 -5.58 -11.83
CA VAL A 59 -11.72 -5.45 -10.75
C VAL A 59 -12.87 -6.37 -11.11
N VAL A 60 -13.21 -7.30 -10.22
CA VAL A 60 -14.38 -8.18 -10.35
C VAL A 60 -15.47 -7.57 -9.49
N SER A 61 -16.46 -6.95 -10.12
CA SER A 61 -17.53 -6.20 -9.43
C SER A 61 -18.78 -7.04 -9.11
N ALA A 62 -18.82 -8.31 -9.52
CA ALA A 62 -19.96 -9.21 -9.33
C ALA A 62 -19.47 -10.67 -9.19
N PRO A 63 -20.25 -11.61 -8.62
CA PRO A 63 -19.93 -13.04 -8.69
C PRO A 63 -20.01 -13.50 -10.15
N GLY A 64 -18.89 -13.37 -10.86
CA GLY A 64 -18.74 -13.71 -12.27
C GLY A 64 -18.65 -15.21 -12.51
N THR A 65 -18.88 -15.62 -13.76
CA THR A 65 -18.78 -17.01 -14.21
C THR A 65 -17.32 -17.51 -14.13
N SER A 66 -17.09 -18.83 -14.21
CA SER A 66 -15.74 -19.41 -14.15
C SER A 66 -14.78 -18.87 -15.23
N GLU A 67 -15.32 -18.45 -16.38
CA GLU A 67 -14.56 -17.79 -17.45
C GLU A 67 -14.07 -16.40 -17.03
N GLU A 68 -14.88 -15.62 -16.31
CA GLU A 68 -14.48 -14.30 -15.81
C GLU A 68 -13.38 -14.41 -14.75
N TRP A 69 -13.42 -15.44 -13.91
CA TRP A 69 -12.35 -15.75 -12.95
C TRP A 69 -11.05 -16.17 -13.62
N THR A 70 -11.13 -16.96 -14.69
CA THR A 70 -9.96 -17.38 -15.47
C THR A 70 -9.31 -16.17 -16.15
N TYR A 71 -10.13 -15.31 -16.77
CA TYR A 71 -9.70 -14.06 -17.37
C TYR A 71 -9.06 -13.12 -16.34
N PHE A 72 -9.65 -13.01 -15.15
CA PHE A 72 -9.12 -12.24 -14.04
C PHE A 72 -7.76 -12.77 -13.58
N ALA A 73 -7.63 -14.08 -13.36
CA ALA A 73 -6.39 -14.70 -12.88
C ALA A 73 -5.23 -14.46 -13.85
N GLN A 74 -5.47 -14.57 -15.15
CA GLN A 74 -4.47 -14.28 -16.17
C GLN A 74 -4.03 -12.80 -16.13
N ARG A 75 -4.99 -11.87 -16.14
CA ARG A 75 -4.67 -10.43 -16.08
C ARG A 75 -4.03 -10.00 -14.76
N TRP A 76 -4.34 -10.69 -13.65
CA TRP A 76 -3.70 -10.47 -12.36
C TRP A 76 -2.24 -10.96 -12.37
N SER A 77 -1.96 -12.08 -13.03
CA SER A 77 -0.58 -12.56 -13.22
C SER A 77 0.25 -11.58 -14.05
N GLU A 78 -0.30 -11.10 -15.17
CA GLU A 78 0.33 -10.09 -16.02
C GLU A 78 0.57 -8.77 -15.27
N TYR A 79 -0.39 -8.34 -14.44
CA TYR A 79 -0.25 -7.16 -13.58
C TYR A 79 0.90 -7.34 -12.57
N LYS A 80 0.99 -8.49 -11.89
CA LYS A 80 2.07 -8.76 -10.93
C LYS A 80 3.47 -8.80 -11.55
N GLN A 81 3.60 -9.27 -12.79
CA GLN A 81 4.89 -9.32 -13.49
C GLN A 81 5.35 -7.94 -13.99
N ALA A 82 4.44 -6.97 -14.06
CA ALA A 82 4.69 -5.61 -14.53
C ALA A 82 4.95 -4.59 -13.40
N ILE A 83 5.04 -5.06 -12.15
CA ILE A 83 5.34 -4.29 -10.92
C ILE A 83 6.68 -4.80 -10.38
#